data_AF-A0A4U1MLD6-F1
#
_entry.id   AF-A0A4U1MLD6-F1
#
_cell.length_a   1.000
_cell.length_b   1.000
_cell.length_c   1.000
_cell.angle_alpha   90.00
_cell.angle_beta   90.00
_cell.angle_gamma   90.00
#
_symmetry.space_group_name_H-M   'P 1'
#
loop_
_entity.id
_entity.type
_entity.pdbx_description
1 polymer ?
#
loop_
_entity_poly.entity_id
_entity_poly.type
_entity_poly.pdbx_seq_one_letter_code
_entity_poly.pdbx_strand_id
1 'polypeptide(L)'
;MSFLHFGKRERKGFNILGLVIVLLFSVNLLVACNTDTTSTEPAKEVDAEEKKVTAEEEKAKEEEEAKKLEEEEAKKAEEEKKAAEEKKKAEEEAEAAKAAEEKAKEEEEKAKKEAEEKAKKDAEAEAKKEEEEKAKKKAEEDAKKAAEKPSLTVSQENAISQAKSYLDYTAFSKTGLIEQLEFEGYSNEDATFAVNNITVDWNEQAVQKAKDYLDYSSFSKSGLIDQLVFEGFTQEQATQAANQMGF
;
A
#
# COMPACT_ATOMS: atom_id res chain seq x y z
N MET A 1 -6.26 19.45 18.57
CA MET A 1 -4.85 19.10 18.31
C MET A 1 -4.66 19.05 16.80
N SER A 2 -3.90 19.99 16.26
CA SER A 2 -3.48 20.05 14.85
C SER A 2 -2.56 18.89 14.50
N PHE A 3 -2.68 18.30 13.30
CA PHE A 3 -1.61 17.74 12.42
C PHE A 3 -2.30 17.32 11.10
N LEU A 4 -2.26 18.14 10.05
CA LEU A 4 -1.27 18.16 8.96
C LEU A 4 -1.16 16.86 8.16
N HIS A 5 -1.58 16.96 6.89
CA HIS A 5 -1.00 16.39 5.66
C HIS A 5 -0.71 14.89 5.59
N PHE A 6 -1.25 14.22 4.56
CA PHE A 6 -0.51 13.94 3.31
C PHE A 6 -1.35 13.04 2.38
N GLY A 7 -2.00 13.66 1.39
CA GLY A 7 -2.67 12.95 0.29
C GLY A 7 -1.65 12.24 -0.60
N LYS A 8 -1.83 10.93 -0.72
CA LYS A 8 -0.96 9.97 -1.42
C LYS A 8 -1.01 10.21 -2.93
N ARG A 9 0.15 10.51 -3.54
CA ARG A 9 0.35 10.53 -5.00
C ARG A 9 0.31 9.10 -5.55
N GLU A 10 -0.62 8.82 -6.45
CA GLU A 10 -0.61 7.62 -7.29
C GLU A 10 0.55 7.66 -8.28
N ARG A 11 1.31 6.58 -8.39
CA ARG A 11 2.21 6.34 -9.53
C ARG A 11 1.94 4.96 -10.11
N LYS A 12 1.54 5.01 -11.38
CA LYS A 12 1.26 3.90 -12.30
C LYS A 12 2.53 3.07 -12.53
N GLY A 13 2.36 1.76 -12.61
CA GLY A 13 3.42 0.79 -12.84
C GLY A 13 4.06 0.90 -14.22
N PHE A 14 5.35 0.59 -14.27
CA PHE A 14 6.12 0.35 -15.48
C PHE A 14 6.91 -0.94 -15.25
N ASN A 15 6.53 -2.00 -15.97
CA ASN A 15 7.27 -3.27 -16.04
C ASN A 15 8.21 -3.23 -17.25
N ILE A 16 9.13 -4.21 -17.30
CA ILE A 16 9.93 -4.66 -18.46
C ILE A 16 11.22 -3.83 -18.63
N LEU A 17 12.43 -4.34 -18.90
CA LEU A 17 13.09 -5.65 -19.03
C LEU A 17 14.46 -5.28 -19.63
N GLY A 18 15.53 -5.97 -19.26
CA GLY A 18 16.63 -6.19 -20.20
C GLY A 18 17.91 -5.37 -20.02
N LEU A 19 18.94 -6.14 -19.65
CA LEU A 19 20.24 -6.20 -20.31
C LEU A 19 21.35 -5.28 -19.80
N VAL A 20 22.21 -5.91 -18.99
CA VAL A 20 23.51 -5.44 -18.51
C VAL A 20 24.61 -6.06 -19.40
N ILE A 21 25.75 -5.37 -19.45
CA ILE A 21 27.12 -5.87 -19.72
C ILE A 21 27.56 -5.86 -21.20
N VAL A 22 28.58 -5.04 -21.51
CA VAL A 22 29.95 -5.45 -21.90
C VAL A 22 30.68 -4.19 -22.37
N LEU A 23 31.60 -3.64 -21.55
CA LEU A 23 32.60 -2.64 -21.97
C LEU A 23 33.76 -2.56 -20.96
N LEU A 24 34.86 -3.27 -21.23
CA LEU A 24 36.24 -3.00 -20.74
C LEU A 24 37.17 -3.64 -21.81
N PHE A 25 37.74 -2.91 -22.78
CA PHE A 25 38.93 -2.04 -22.69
C PHE A 25 39.98 -2.53 -21.67
N SER A 26 41.28 -2.62 -21.91
CA SER A 26 42.18 -2.60 -23.07
C SER A 26 43.58 -2.68 -22.44
N VAL A 27 44.46 -3.49 -23.02
CA VAL A 27 45.89 -3.23 -23.22
C VAL A 27 46.71 -2.68 -22.02
N ASN A 28 47.64 -3.51 -21.54
CA ASN A 28 49.01 -3.04 -21.40
C ASN A 28 50.00 -4.11 -21.88
N LEU A 29 50.94 -3.62 -22.68
CA LEU A 29 51.87 -4.32 -23.55
C LEU A 29 53.28 -3.86 -23.13
N LEU A 30 54.23 -4.78 -23.26
CA LEU A 30 55.57 -4.58 -23.83
C LEU A 30 56.78 -4.20 -22.95
N VAL A 31 57.88 -4.81 -23.43
CA VAL A 31 59.32 -4.44 -23.41
C VAL A 31 60.10 -5.15 -22.30
N ALA A 32 60.84 -6.25 -22.57
CA ALA A 32 62.06 -6.44 -23.40
C ALA A 32 63.33 -5.89 -22.69
N CYS A 33 64.51 -6.52 -22.69
CA CYS A 33 65.33 -7.11 -23.76
C CYS A 33 66.31 -8.14 -23.15
N ASN A 34 66.61 -9.27 -23.81
CA ASN A 34 67.73 -9.52 -24.75
C ASN A 34 69.12 -9.35 -24.11
N THR A 35 70.12 -10.20 -24.39
CA THR A 35 70.72 -10.33 -25.72
C THR A 35 71.50 -11.62 -25.93
N ASP A 36 71.28 -12.19 -27.13
CA ASP A 36 72.24 -12.67 -28.14
C ASP A 36 73.38 -13.63 -27.76
N THR A 37 73.35 -14.84 -28.32
CA THR A 37 73.87 -15.20 -29.66
C THR A 37 75.40 -15.17 -29.69
N THR A 38 76.03 -16.33 -29.80
CA THR A 38 76.92 -16.69 -30.93
C THR A 38 77.57 -18.05 -30.70
N SER A 39 77.20 -18.99 -31.55
CA SER A 39 77.93 -20.23 -31.80
C SER A 39 79.09 -19.91 -32.76
N THR A 40 80.33 -20.07 -32.30
CA THR A 40 81.54 -20.10 -33.12
C THR A 40 82.50 -21.17 -32.56
N GLU A 41 82.73 -22.21 -33.36
CA GLU A 41 83.86 -23.16 -33.36
C GLU A 41 85.25 -22.46 -33.44
N PRO A 42 86.40 -23.14 -33.34
CA PRO A 42 86.81 -24.18 -32.39
C PRO A 42 88.17 -23.85 -31.71
N ALA A 43 88.45 -24.61 -30.65
CA ALA A 43 89.72 -24.98 -30.00
C ALA A 43 91.05 -24.27 -30.38
N LYS A 44 91.69 -23.68 -29.35
CA LYS A 44 93.10 -23.85 -28.95
C LYS A 44 93.13 -23.87 -27.42
N GLU A 45 93.40 -25.01 -26.77
CA GLU A 45 94.75 -25.52 -26.46
C GLU A 45 95.56 -24.51 -25.62
N VAL A 46 95.62 -24.71 -24.29
CA VAL A 46 96.84 -25.12 -23.54
C VAL A 46 96.58 -25.14 -22.02
N ASP A 47 97.07 -26.21 -21.40
CA ASP A 47 97.59 -26.40 -20.04
C ASP A 47 96.94 -25.64 -18.86
N ALA A 48 96.19 -26.27 -17.95
CA ALA A 48 96.52 -27.43 -17.12
C ALA A 48 97.65 -27.21 -16.09
N GLU A 49 97.63 -26.12 -15.33
CA GLU A 49 98.29 -26.15 -14.01
C GLU A 49 97.81 -25.10 -12.99
N GLU A 50 96.50 -24.89 -12.80
CA GLU A 50 96.00 -24.19 -11.58
C GLU A 50 94.49 -24.40 -11.33
N LYS A 51 94.02 -25.64 -11.14
CA LYS A 51 92.60 -25.88 -10.78
C LYS A 51 92.37 -27.10 -9.89
N LYS A 52 93.09 -27.20 -8.77
CA LYS A 52 92.82 -28.22 -7.73
C LYS A 52 92.39 -27.62 -6.38
N VAL A 53 92.21 -26.30 -6.28
CA VAL A 53 91.62 -25.64 -5.09
C VAL A 53 90.20 -25.13 -5.37
N THR A 54 89.70 -25.20 -6.61
CA THR A 54 88.40 -24.63 -7.03
C THR A 54 87.35 -25.66 -7.47
N ALA A 55 87.53 -26.96 -7.20
CA ALA A 55 86.52 -27.99 -7.51
C ALA A 55 85.77 -28.54 -6.29
N GLU A 56 86.35 -28.47 -5.09
CA GLU A 56 85.65 -28.81 -3.83
C GLU A 56 84.80 -27.65 -3.30
N GLU A 57 85.23 -26.41 -3.49
CA GLU A 57 84.51 -25.22 -3.04
C GLU A 57 83.32 -24.86 -3.96
N GLU A 58 83.39 -25.18 -5.26
CA GLU A 58 82.29 -25.00 -6.24
C GLU A 58 81.18 -26.04 -6.02
N LYS A 59 81.55 -27.31 -5.74
CA LYS A 59 80.60 -28.41 -5.44
C LYS A 59 79.87 -28.22 -4.11
N ALA A 60 80.56 -27.73 -3.08
CA ALA A 60 79.93 -27.44 -1.79
C ALA A 60 78.92 -26.27 -1.88
N LYS A 61 79.18 -25.30 -2.75
CA LYS A 61 78.30 -24.14 -2.97
C LYS A 61 77.07 -24.49 -3.83
N GLU A 62 77.22 -25.33 -4.85
CA GLU A 62 76.08 -25.87 -5.62
C GLU A 62 75.17 -26.77 -4.76
N GLU A 63 75.76 -27.58 -3.86
CA GLU A 63 74.99 -28.45 -2.97
C GLU A 63 74.23 -27.66 -1.88
N GLU A 64 74.79 -26.55 -1.38
CA GLU A 64 74.10 -25.63 -0.47
C GLU A 64 72.99 -24.83 -1.17
N GLU A 65 73.22 -24.37 -2.40
CA GLU A 65 72.25 -23.62 -3.20
C GLU A 65 71.08 -24.52 -3.66
N ALA A 66 71.35 -25.78 -4.04
CA ALA A 66 70.33 -26.78 -4.33
C ALA A 66 69.46 -27.11 -3.10
N LYS A 67 70.08 -27.24 -1.91
CA LYS A 67 69.35 -27.51 -0.67
C LYS A 67 68.47 -26.33 -0.24
N LYS A 68 68.92 -25.11 -0.54
CA LYS A 68 68.17 -23.87 -0.26
C LYS A 68 66.99 -23.70 -1.23
N LEU A 69 67.15 -24.08 -2.50
CA LEU A 69 66.08 -24.14 -3.49
C LEU A 69 65.02 -25.19 -3.13
N GLU A 70 65.43 -26.38 -2.67
CA GLU A 70 64.51 -27.45 -2.24
C GLU A 70 63.73 -27.07 -0.97
N GLU A 71 64.37 -26.34 -0.04
CA GLU A 71 63.69 -25.78 1.15
C GLU A 71 62.70 -24.66 0.79
N GLU A 72 63.02 -23.82 -0.20
CA GLU A 72 62.13 -22.76 -0.68
C GLU A 72 60.92 -23.33 -1.44
N GLU A 73 61.12 -24.34 -2.29
CA GLU A 73 60.03 -25.05 -2.97
C GLU A 73 59.13 -25.81 -1.97
N ALA A 74 59.72 -26.42 -0.94
CA ALA A 74 58.96 -27.07 0.13
C ALA A 74 58.11 -26.06 0.93
N LYS A 75 58.65 -24.87 1.25
CA LYS A 75 57.91 -23.79 1.92
C LYS A 75 56.77 -23.25 1.06
N LYS A 76 57.02 -23.06 -0.24
CA LYS A 76 56.01 -22.59 -1.20
C LYS A 76 54.88 -23.61 -1.36
N ALA A 77 55.20 -24.90 -1.40
CA ALA A 77 54.21 -25.98 -1.43
C ALA A 77 53.38 -26.07 -0.13
N GLU A 78 54.00 -25.82 1.03
CA GLU A 78 53.27 -25.76 2.31
C GLU A 78 52.33 -24.55 2.38
N GLU A 79 52.77 -23.39 1.88
CA GLU A 79 51.98 -22.16 1.83
C GLU A 79 50.80 -22.29 0.86
N GLU A 80 51.00 -22.89 -0.32
CA GLU A 80 49.94 -23.16 -1.29
C GLU A 80 48.92 -24.17 -0.75
N LYS A 81 49.38 -25.18 0.00
CA LYS A 81 48.49 -26.14 0.66
C LYS A 81 47.67 -25.49 1.78
N LYS A 82 48.26 -24.59 2.59
CA LYS A 82 47.53 -23.81 3.60
C LYS A 82 46.51 -22.87 2.96
N ALA A 83 46.89 -22.19 1.88
CA ALA A 83 45.97 -21.31 1.13
C ALA A 83 44.80 -22.09 0.52
N ALA A 84 45.04 -23.31 0.01
CA ALA A 84 43.99 -24.18 -0.51
C ALA A 84 43.03 -24.69 0.60
N GLU A 85 43.56 -25.02 1.78
CA GLU A 85 42.75 -25.46 2.93
C GLU A 85 41.90 -24.32 3.49
N GLU A 86 42.46 -23.11 3.60
CA GLU A 86 41.73 -21.92 4.05
C GLU A 86 40.63 -21.52 3.05
N LYS A 87 40.91 -21.58 1.74
CA LYS A 87 39.92 -21.32 0.70
C LYS A 87 38.78 -22.34 0.74
N LYS A 88 39.08 -23.63 0.94
CA LYS A 88 38.06 -24.68 1.05
C LYS A 88 37.19 -24.50 2.30
N LYS A 89 37.80 -24.15 3.43
CA LYS A 89 37.07 -23.85 4.67
C LYS A 89 36.16 -22.63 4.52
N ALA A 90 36.62 -21.58 3.85
CA ALA A 90 35.81 -20.39 3.57
C ALA A 90 34.64 -20.69 2.61
N GLU A 91 34.82 -21.59 1.64
CA GLU A 91 33.77 -22.00 0.71
C GLU A 91 32.69 -22.85 1.40
N GLU A 92 33.09 -23.81 2.25
CA GLU A 92 32.17 -24.61 3.07
C GLU A 92 31.38 -23.76 4.09
N GLU A 93 32.03 -22.76 4.71
CA GLU A 93 31.36 -21.85 5.66
C GLU A 93 30.37 -20.91 4.93
N ALA A 94 30.71 -20.44 3.74
CA ALA A 94 29.82 -19.61 2.91
C ALA A 94 28.61 -20.40 2.38
N GLU A 95 28.79 -21.67 2.03
CA GLU A 95 27.68 -22.55 1.59
C GLU A 95 26.74 -22.88 2.77
N ALA A 96 27.30 -23.17 3.95
CA ALA A 96 26.53 -23.39 5.17
C ALA A 96 25.72 -22.16 5.59
N ALA A 97 26.30 -20.95 5.48
CA ALA A 97 25.62 -19.70 5.78
C ALA A 97 24.44 -19.43 4.82
N LYS A 98 24.62 -19.69 3.51
CA LYS A 98 23.54 -19.54 2.52
C LYS A 98 22.40 -20.53 2.76
N ALA A 99 22.71 -21.78 3.05
CA ALA A 99 21.70 -22.80 3.34
C ALA A 99 20.91 -22.49 4.63
N ALA A 100 21.55 -21.87 5.63
CA ALA A 100 20.88 -21.42 6.85
C ALA A 100 19.96 -20.20 6.58
N GLU A 101 20.40 -19.24 5.77
CA GLU A 101 19.59 -18.07 5.39
C GLU A 101 18.36 -18.45 4.56
N GLU A 102 18.50 -19.41 3.64
CA GLU A 102 17.39 -19.91 2.81
C GLU A 102 16.33 -20.63 3.65
N LYS A 103 16.75 -21.52 4.58
CA LYS A 103 15.82 -22.18 5.51
C LYS A 103 15.11 -21.18 6.43
N ALA A 104 15.81 -20.16 6.92
CA ALA A 104 15.19 -19.12 7.74
C ALA A 104 14.12 -18.32 6.98
N LYS A 105 14.36 -18.02 5.70
CA LYS A 105 13.37 -17.33 4.84
C LYS A 105 12.15 -18.20 4.53
N GLU A 106 12.35 -19.50 4.28
CA GLU A 106 11.23 -20.43 4.07
C GLU A 106 10.37 -20.61 5.33
N GLU A 107 10.98 -20.70 6.51
CA GLU A 107 10.25 -20.78 7.78
C GLU A 107 9.48 -19.48 8.09
N GLU A 108 10.07 -18.31 7.83
CA GLU A 108 9.40 -17.01 8.01
C GLU A 108 8.21 -16.84 7.03
N GLU A 109 8.38 -17.23 5.76
CA GLU A 109 7.30 -17.14 4.76
C GLU A 109 6.14 -18.09 5.10
N LYS A 110 6.45 -19.31 5.57
CA LYS A 110 5.44 -20.28 6.00
C LYS A 110 4.69 -19.78 7.24
N ALA A 111 5.39 -19.25 8.24
CA ALA A 111 4.77 -18.69 9.45
C ALA A 111 3.87 -17.48 9.12
N LYS A 112 4.28 -16.64 8.16
CA LYS A 112 3.48 -15.51 7.70
C LYS A 112 2.21 -15.94 6.96
N LYS A 113 2.29 -16.95 6.08
CA LYS A 113 1.12 -17.49 5.37
C LYS A 113 0.12 -18.15 6.32
N GLU A 114 0.59 -18.92 7.30
CA GLU A 114 -0.28 -19.55 8.30
C GLU A 114 -0.95 -18.51 9.21
N ALA A 115 -0.24 -17.43 9.57
CA ALA A 115 -0.80 -16.32 10.35
C ALA A 115 -1.86 -15.52 9.55
N GLU A 116 -1.62 -15.27 8.27
CA GLU A 116 -2.55 -14.54 7.39
C GLU A 116 -3.83 -15.34 7.11
N GLU A 117 -3.72 -16.67 6.89
CA GLU A 117 -4.89 -17.54 6.69
C GLU A 117 -5.75 -17.63 7.96
N LYS A 118 -5.11 -17.75 9.13
CA LYS A 118 -5.83 -17.78 10.42
C LYS A 118 -6.53 -16.45 10.71
N ALA A 119 -5.87 -15.32 10.48
CA ALA A 119 -6.46 -13.99 10.66
C ALA A 119 -7.65 -13.75 9.71
N LYS A 120 -7.58 -14.23 8.47
CA LYS A 120 -8.69 -14.11 7.51
C LYS A 120 -9.90 -14.95 7.91
N LYS A 121 -9.65 -16.17 8.43
CA LYS A 121 -10.70 -17.09 8.86
C LYS A 121 -11.41 -16.63 10.14
N ASP A 122 -10.66 -16.03 11.08
CA ASP A 122 -11.21 -15.46 12.30
C ASP A 122 -12.03 -14.18 12.00
N ALA A 123 -11.56 -13.32 11.08
CA ALA A 123 -12.28 -12.11 10.66
C ALA A 123 -13.59 -12.41 9.90
N GLU A 124 -13.60 -13.44 9.04
CA GLU A 124 -14.80 -13.87 8.31
C GLU A 124 -15.85 -14.49 9.26
N ALA A 125 -15.41 -15.18 10.32
CA ALA A 125 -16.29 -15.76 11.33
C ALA A 125 -16.92 -14.69 12.25
N GLU A 126 -16.18 -13.64 12.63
CA GLU A 126 -16.75 -12.54 13.42
C GLU A 126 -17.71 -11.67 12.59
N ALA A 127 -17.37 -11.32 11.35
CA ALA A 127 -18.23 -10.51 10.49
C ALA A 127 -19.58 -11.19 10.23
N LYS A 128 -19.59 -12.51 10.03
CA LYS A 128 -20.82 -13.28 9.79
C LYS A 128 -21.70 -13.38 11.04
N LYS A 129 -21.09 -13.42 12.23
CA LYS A 129 -21.81 -13.50 13.51
C LYS A 129 -22.42 -12.16 13.91
N GLU A 130 -21.74 -11.05 13.61
CA GLU A 130 -22.23 -9.70 13.85
C GLU A 130 -23.37 -9.32 12.89
N GLU A 131 -23.29 -9.74 11.62
CA GLU A 131 -24.36 -9.55 10.63
C GLU A 131 -25.63 -10.35 10.99
N GLU A 132 -25.48 -11.59 11.47
CA GLU A 132 -26.61 -12.43 11.90
C GLU A 132 -27.28 -11.91 13.19
N GLU A 133 -26.50 -11.39 14.15
CA GLU A 133 -27.06 -10.78 15.36
C GLU A 133 -27.80 -9.47 15.05
N LYS A 134 -27.27 -8.64 14.15
CA LYS A 134 -27.90 -7.40 13.71
C LYS A 134 -29.17 -7.65 12.90
N ALA A 135 -29.17 -8.68 12.05
CA ALA A 135 -30.36 -9.13 11.31
C ALA A 135 -31.44 -9.67 12.25
N LYS A 136 -31.07 -10.41 13.30
CA LYS A 136 -32.00 -10.95 14.28
C LYS A 136 -32.64 -9.86 15.16
N LYS A 137 -31.86 -8.87 15.62
CA LYS A 137 -32.39 -7.71 16.36
C LYS A 137 -33.35 -6.87 15.51
N LYS A 138 -33.01 -6.65 14.24
CA LYS A 138 -33.88 -5.92 13.30
C LYS A 138 -35.18 -6.69 13.00
N ALA A 139 -35.11 -8.01 12.85
CA ALA A 139 -36.28 -8.84 12.63
C ALA A 139 -37.21 -8.90 13.87
N GLU A 140 -36.66 -8.86 15.07
CA GLU A 140 -37.43 -8.85 16.32
C GLU A 140 -38.12 -7.48 16.56
N GLU A 141 -37.46 -6.38 16.20
CA GLU A 141 -38.04 -5.03 16.22
C GLU A 141 -39.16 -4.88 15.16
N ASP A 142 -38.92 -5.33 13.92
CA ASP A 142 -39.90 -5.31 12.84
C ASP A 142 -41.12 -6.21 13.16
N ALA A 143 -40.92 -7.35 13.85
CA ALA A 143 -42.00 -8.24 14.29
C ALA A 143 -42.82 -7.66 15.46
N LYS A 144 -42.18 -6.91 16.37
CA LYS A 144 -42.89 -6.22 17.47
C LYS A 144 -43.74 -5.06 16.95
N LYS A 145 -43.28 -4.38 15.88
CA LYS A 145 -44.02 -3.29 15.20
C LYS A 145 -45.20 -3.77 14.35
N ALA A 146 -45.19 -5.04 13.90
CA ALA A 146 -46.25 -5.63 13.08
C ALA A 146 -47.40 -6.27 13.89
N ALA A 147 -47.23 -6.49 15.20
CA ALA A 147 -48.18 -7.22 16.03
C ALA A 147 -49.30 -6.37 16.66
N GLU A 148 -49.19 -5.05 16.63
CA GLU A 148 -50.26 -4.14 17.02
C GLU A 148 -50.72 -3.39 15.78
N LYS A 149 -51.98 -3.54 15.37
CA LYS A 149 -52.58 -2.53 14.49
C LYS A 149 -52.64 -1.26 15.33
N PRO A 150 -51.81 -0.22 15.08
CA PRO A 150 -51.86 0.94 15.94
C PRO A 150 -53.16 1.64 15.61
N SER A 151 -54.11 1.61 16.55
CA SER A 151 -54.98 2.77 16.68
C SER A 151 -54.05 3.95 16.89
N LEU A 152 -54.24 5.02 16.12
CA LEU A 152 -53.44 6.23 16.29
C LEU A 152 -53.50 6.66 17.75
N THR A 153 -52.36 7.08 18.29
CA THR A 153 -52.38 7.76 19.59
C THR A 153 -53.05 9.12 19.42
N VAL A 154 -53.65 9.65 20.49
CA VAL A 154 -54.23 11.01 20.46
C VAL A 154 -53.18 12.04 20.03
N SER A 155 -51.92 11.85 20.43
CA SER A 155 -50.80 12.71 20.02
C SER A 155 -50.57 12.66 18.50
N GLN A 156 -50.58 11.47 17.90
CA GLN A 156 -50.46 11.31 16.44
C GLN A 156 -51.64 11.92 15.68
N GLU A 157 -52.87 11.75 16.17
CA GLU A 157 -54.06 12.36 15.57
C GLU A 157 -53.99 13.91 15.60
N ASN A 158 -53.54 14.46 16.72
CA ASN A 158 -53.33 15.90 16.89
C ASN A 158 -52.21 16.42 15.97
N ALA A 159 -51.08 15.71 15.91
CA ALA A 159 -49.96 16.07 15.04
C ALA A 159 -50.38 16.05 13.55
N ILE A 160 -51.16 15.05 13.12
CA ILE A 160 -51.71 15.00 11.74
C ILE A 160 -52.62 16.20 11.47
N SER A 161 -53.50 16.54 12.41
CA SER A 161 -54.42 17.67 12.25
C SER A 161 -53.65 18.99 12.15
N GLN A 162 -52.67 19.19 13.03
CA GLN A 162 -51.81 20.37 13.04
C GLN A 162 -50.97 20.48 11.75
N ALA A 163 -50.40 19.36 11.27
CA ALA A 163 -49.65 19.31 10.02
C ALA A 163 -50.48 19.80 8.82
N LYS A 164 -51.74 19.35 8.72
CA LYS A 164 -52.67 19.80 7.68
C LYS A 164 -52.99 21.28 7.82
N SER A 165 -53.27 21.75 9.04
CA SER A 165 -53.53 23.18 9.27
C SER A 165 -52.36 24.08 8.90
N TYR A 166 -51.11 23.64 9.07
CA TYR A 166 -49.94 24.37 8.58
C TYR A 166 -49.90 24.44 7.06
N LEU A 167 -50.10 23.30 6.39
CA LEU A 167 -50.09 23.23 4.92
C LEU A 167 -51.23 24.02 4.27
N ASP A 168 -52.35 24.20 4.97
CA ASP A 168 -53.45 25.07 4.54
C ASP A 168 -53.09 26.56 4.66
N TYR A 169 -52.15 26.92 5.56
CA TYR A 169 -51.75 28.30 5.82
C TYR A 169 -50.52 28.75 5.01
N THR A 170 -49.50 27.91 4.90
CA THR A 170 -48.29 28.19 4.13
C THR A 170 -47.62 26.90 3.65
N ALA A 171 -46.83 27.02 2.59
CA ALA A 171 -46.10 25.87 2.09
C ALA A 171 -45.00 25.41 3.06
N PHE A 172 -44.71 24.12 3.10
CA PHE A 172 -43.58 23.57 3.85
C PHE A 172 -42.86 22.49 3.06
N SER A 173 -41.54 22.39 3.27
CA SER A 173 -40.83 21.16 2.93
C SER A 173 -41.24 20.04 3.89
N LYS A 174 -40.98 18.80 3.49
CA LYS A 174 -41.30 17.64 4.33
C LYS A 174 -40.55 17.72 5.68
N THR A 175 -39.26 18.04 5.65
CA THR A 175 -38.45 18.17 6.87
C THR A 175 -38.82 19.41 7.66
N GLY A 176 -39.05 20.54 6.99
CA GLY A 176 -39.48 21.78 7.65
C GLY A 176 -40.81 21.62 8.39
N LEU A 177 -41.77 20.85 7.84
CA LEU A 177 -43.02 20.56 8.56
C LEU A 177 -42.80 19.66 9.79
N ILE A 178 -41.88 18.70 9.72
CA ILE A 178 -41.52 17.86 10.88
C ILE A 178 -40.90 18.74 11.98
N GLU A 179 -39.92 19.57 11.63
CA GLU A 179 -39.27 20.50 12.55
C GLU A 179 -40.26 21.51 13.16
N GLN A 180 -41.21 21.99 12.37
CA GLN A 180 -42.28 22.85 12.87
C GLN A 180 -43.13 22.14 13.94
N LEU A 181 -43.52 20.89 13.71
CA LEU A 181 -44.30 20.13 14.70
C LEU A 181 -43.48 19.82 15.96
N GLU A 182 -42.18 19.56 15.84
CA GLU A 182 -41.30 19.42 17.01
C GLU A 182 -41.23 20.72 17.83
N PHE A 183 -41.16 21.86 17.15
CA PHE A 183 -41.23 23.17 17.78
C PHE A 183 -42.56 23.40 18.51
N GLU A 184 -43.68 22.89 17.97
CA GLU A 184 -44.99 22.88 18.65
C GLU A 184 -45.06 21.90 19.85
N GLY A 185 -44.01 21.12 20.09
CA GLY A 185 -43.87 20.25 21.26
C GLY A 185 -44.27 18.79 21.03
N TYR A 186 -44.52 18.37 19.78
CA TYR A 186 -44.66 16.95 19.46
C TYR A 186 -43.29 16.26 19.54
N SER A 187 -43.28 14.95 19.85
CA SER A 187 -42.02 14.19 19.74
C SER A 187 -41.62 14.03 18.28
N ASN A 188 -40.33 13.83 18.01
CA ASN A 188 -39.84 13.56 16.66
C ASN A 188 -40.57 12.37 16.01
N GLU A 189 -40.88 11.33 16.80
CA GLU A 189 -41.61 10.15 16.32
C GLU A 189 -43.03 10.51 15.87
N ASP A 190 -43.78 11.27 16.66
CA ASP A 190 -45.16 11.66 16.33
C ASP A 190 -45.22 12.69 15.20
N ALA A 191 -44.28 13.65 15.15
CA ALA A 191 -44.15 14.61 14.05
C ALA A 191 -43.81 13.89 12.73
N THR A 192 -42.81 13.01 12.75
CA THR A 192 -42.42 12.19 11.59
C THR A 192 -43.56 11.27 11.17
N PHE A 193 -44.27 10.67 12.14
CA PHE A 193 -45.44 9.85 11.87
C PHE A 193 -46.51 10.69 11.15
N ALA A 194 -46.86 11.86 11.67
CA ALA A 194 -47.90 12.71 11.10
C ALA A 194 -47.61 13.10 9.66
N VAL A 195 -46.41 13.63 9.39
CA VAL A 195 -46.02 14.07 8.05
C VAL A 195 -45.93 12.91 7.04
N ASN A 196 -45.61 11.69 7.50
CA ASN A 196 -45.61 10.50 6.63
C ASN A 196 -47.00 9.92 6.37
N ASN A 197 -48.01 10.26 7.18
CA ASN A 197 -49.37 9.73 7.07
C ASN A 197 -50.38 10.73 6.47
N ILE A 198 -49.91 11.87 5.97
CA ILE A 198 -50.70 12.81 5.18
C ILE A 198 -50.39 12.67 3.69
N THR A 199 -51.41 12.83 2.85
CA THR A 199 -51.25 12.84 1.39
C THR A 199 -50.96 14.27 0.94
N VAL A 200 -49.71 14.54 0.56
CA VAL A 200 -49.23 15.86 0.15
C VAL A 200 -48.36 15.71 -1.08
N ASP A 201 -48.55 16.59 -2.07
CA ASP A 201 -47.61 16.74 -3.17
C ASP A 201 -46.48 17.69 -2.76
N TRP A 202 -45.34 17.11 -2.38
CA TRP A 202 -44.19 17.89 -1.92
C TRP A 202 -43.51 18.71 -3.03
N ASN A 203 -43.71 18.36 -4.30
CA ASN A 203 -43.24 19.19 -5.42
C ASN A 203 -44.11 20.45 -5.53
N GLU A 204 -45.44 20.28 -5.40
CA GLU A 204 -46.37 21.42 -5.38
C GLU A 204 -46.09 22.36 -4.21
N GLN A 205 -45.76 21.81 -3.03
CA GLN A 205 -45.33 22.63 -1.88
C GLN A 205 -44.07 23.46 -2.18
N ALA A 206 -43.11 22.90 -2.91
CA ALA A 206 -41.90 23.64 -3.32
C ALA A 206 -42.24 24.79 -4.28
N VAL A 207 -43.15 24.54 -5.24
CA VAL A 207 -43.63 25.54 -6.20
C VAL A 207 -44.36 26.68 -5.49
N GLN A 208 -45.25 26.35 -4.55
CA GLN A 208 -45.97 27.35 -3.77
C GLN A 208 -45.02 28.18 -2.92
N LYS A 209 -44.03 27.55 -2.25
CA LYS A 209 -43.03 28.31 -1.48
C LYS A 209 -42.17 29.21 -2.37
N ALA A 210 -41.79 28.72 -3.56
CA ALA A 210 -41.04 29.51 -4.53
C ALA A 210 -41.82 30.76 -4.96
N LYS A 211 -43.11 30.59 -5.23
CA LYS A 211 -44.03 31.69 -5.54
C LYS A 211 -44.13 32.69 -4.38
N ASP A 212 -44.33 32.20 -3.14
CA ASP A 212 -44.41 33.07 -1.96
C ASP A 212 -43.16 33.94 -1.80
N TYR A 213 -41.96 33.39 -2.05
CA TYR A 213 -40.73 34.17 -2.04
C TYR A 213 -40.67 35.22 -3.14
N LEU A 214 -41.06 34.85 -4.37
CA LEU A 214 -41.02 35.76 -5.51
C LEU A 214 -42.05 36.89 -5.40
N ASP A 215 -43.17 36.64 -4.71
CA ASP A 215 -44.15 37.67 -4.40
C ASP A 215 -43.60 38.73 -3.42
N TYR A 216 -42.64 38.36 -2.55
CA TYR A 216 -42.03 39.27 -1.57
C TYR A 216 -40.69 39.87 -2.03
N SER A 217 -39.90 39.18 -2.84
CA SER A 217 -38.54 39.58 -3.21
C SER A 217 -38.08 38.95 -4.52
N SER A 218 -37.19 39.64 -5.23
CA SER A 218 -36.62 39.11 -6.47
C SER A 218 -35.45 38.16 -6.19
N PHE A 219 -35.39 37.04 -6.92
CA PHE A 219 -34.31 36.05 -6.84
C PHE A 219 -33.70 35.78 -8.22
N SER A 220 -32.43 35.36 -8.25
CA SER A 220 -31.88 34.63 -9.40
C SER A 220 -32.32 33.17 -9.35
N LYS A 221 -32.19 32.43 -10.47
CA LYS A 221 -32.50 30.98 -10.50
C LYS A 221 -31.77 30.22 -9.41
N SER A 222 -30.45 30.38 -9.32
CA SER A 222 -29.64 29.70 -8.32
C SER A 222 -29.98 30.14 -6.91
N GLY A 223 -30.21 31.44 -6.69
CA GLY A 223 -30.57 31.95 -5.36
C GLY A 223 -31.91 31.41 -4.87
N LEU A 224 -32.92 31.28 -5.75
CA LEU A 224 -34.20 30.69 -5.39
C LEU A 224 -34.06 29.20 -5.07
N ILE A 225 -33.26 28.46 -5.86
CA ILE A 225 -32.97 27.05 -5.60
C ILE A 225 -32.28 26.89 -4.23
N ASP A 226 -31.24 27.67 -3.96
CA ASP A 226 -30.50 27.62 -2.70
C ASP A 226 -31.40 27.95 -1.51
N GLN A 227 -32.30 28.94 -1.66
CA GLN A 227 -33.26 29.29 -0.62
C GLN A 227 -34.23 28.13 -0.33
N LEU A 228 -34.79 27.47 -1.36
CA LEU A 228 -35.70 26.34 -1.15
C LEU A 228 -34.97 25.14 -0.54
N VAL A 229 -33.71 24.88 -0.92
CA VAL A 229 -32.90 23.85 -0.28
C VAL A 229 -32.64 24.18 1.19
N PHE A 230 -32.38 25.45 1.52
CA PHE A 230 -32.26 25.91 2.89
C PHE A 230 -33.55 25.70 3.70
N GLU A 231 -34.72 25.89 3.09
CA GLU A 231 -36.05 25.58 3.68
C GLU A 231 -36.31 24.06 3.81
N GLY A 232 -35.35 23.20 3.44
CA GLY A 232 -35.44 21.74 3.58
C GLY A 232 -36.06 21.00 2.39
N PHE A 233 -36.33 21.68 1.27
CA PHE A 233 -36.70 20.97 0.04
C PHE A 233 -35.50 20.21 -0.53
N THR A 234 -35.77 19.10 -1.23
CA THR A 234 -34.72 18.41 -1.96
C THR A 234 -34.21 19.28 -3.12
N GLN A 235 -32.96 19.05 -3.55
CA GLN A 235 -32.39 19.73 -4.72
C GLN A 235 -33.29 19.61 -5.95
N GLU A 236 -33.91 18.44 -6.15
CA GLU A 236 -34.81 18.19 -7.27
C GLU A 236 -36.09 19.03 -7.17
N GLN A 237 -36.76 19.02 -6.02
CA GLN A 237 -37.93 19.86 -5.75
C GLN A 237 -37.65 21.35 -5.97
N ALA A 238 -36.56 21.85 -5.41
CA ALA A 238 -36.14 23.23 -5.54
C ALA A 238 -35.86 23.61 -7.00
N THR A 239 -35.17 22.74 -7.74
CA THR A 239 -34.85 22.96 -9.16
C THR A 239 -36.12 22.95 -10.02
N GLN A 240 -37.02 21.99 -9.78
CA GLN A 240 -38.30 21.93 -10.49
C GLN A 240 -39.16 23.16 -10.21
N ALA A 241 -39.27 23.57 -8.95
CA ALA A 241 -40.00 24.77 -8.55
C ALA A 241 -39.46 26.04 -9.23
N ALA A 242 -38.14 26.24 -9.22
CA ALA A 242 -37.52 27.37 -9.91
C ALA A 242 -37.80 27.36 -11.43
N ASN A 243 -37.73 26.20 -12.09
CA ASN A 243 -38.08 26.09 -13.51
C ASN A 243 -39.55 26.46 -13.78
N GLN A 244 -40.48 26.07 -12.89
CA GLN A 244 -41.89 26.44 -13.02
C GLN A 244 -42.14 27.94 -12.84
N MET A 245 -41.28 28.64 -12.09
CA MET A 245 -41.34 30.11 -11.95
C MET A 245 -40.77 30.87 -13.16
N GLY A 246 -40.35 30.17 -14.22
CA GLY A 246 -39.89 30.77 -15.48
C GLY A 246 -38.38 30.99 -15.57
N PHE A 247 -37.59 30.33 -14.73
CA PHE A 247 -36.12 30.35 -14.77
C PHE A 247 -35.49 29.25 -15.63
#